data_AF-A0A970FGH4-F1
#
_entry.id   AF-A0A970FGH4-F1
#
_cell.length_a   1.000
_cell.length_b   1.000
_cell.length_c   1.000
_cell.angle_alpha   90.00
_cell.angle_beta   90.00
_cell.angle_gamma   90.00
#
_symmetry.space_group_name_H-M   'P 1'
#
loop_
_entity.id
_entity.type
_entity.pdbx_description
1 polymer ?
#
loop_
_entity_poly.entity_id
_entity_poly.type
_entity_poly.pdbx_seq_one_letter_code
_entity_poly.pdbx_strand_id
1 'polypeptide(L)'
;MLESLITSKTRVKLLLKFFLNPSTSAYLRALADEFGESTNGVRVELNRLLGAGLLECADEGRTKVYRANTKHPLFPELQAIASKTLGIDQVVEHVISRLGNVELALVTGDYASGIDSGLIDLVLVGKIDRTYFESLAGKIEGMIQRKIRPLFLTRDEFARLRERITSENTLLLWGDKSELA
;
A
#
# COMPACT_ATOMS: atom_id res chain seq x y z
N MET A 1 12.36 7.83 8.56
CA MET A 1 12.89 8.49 7.34
C MET A 1 11.99 9.62 6.87
N LEU A 2 10.71 9.38 6.54
CA LEU A 2 9.82 10.47 6.12
C LEU A 2 9.50 11.45 7.27
N GLU A 3 9.41 10.93 8.50
CA GLU A 3 9.17 11.72 9.72
C GLU A 3 10.28 12.73 10.05
N SER A 4 11.52 12.55 9.56
CA SER A 4 12.58 13.54 9.74
C SER A 4 12.50 14.70 8.75
N LEU A 5 11.74 14.54 7.66
CA LEU A 5 11.49 15.58 6.66
C LEU A 5 10.14 16.26 6.87
N ILE A 6 9.15 15.52 7.36
CA ILE A 6 7.78 15.98 7.59
C ILE A 6 7.49 15.90 9.08
N THR A 7 7.39 17.07 9.73
CA THR A 7 7.19 17.19 11.18
C THR A 7 5.81 16.70 11.65
N SER A 8 4.80 16.78 10.79
CA SER A 8 3.44 16.33 11.09
C SER A 8 3.30 14.83 10.89
N LYS A 9 3.20 14.07 11.99
CA LYS A 9 2.95 12.62 11.97
C LYS A 9 1.66 12.27 11.23
N THR A 10 0.60 13.07 11.44
CA THR A 10 -0.67 12.94 10.74
C THR A 10 -0.49 13.06 9.22
N ARG A 11 0.31 14.02 8.76
CA ARG A 11 0.59 14.20 7.33
C ARG A 11 1.35 13.01 6.76
N VAL A 12 2.32 12.48 7.49
CA VAL A 12 3.05 11.26 7.09
C VAL A 12 2.06 10.10 6.91
N LYS A 13 1.19 9.84 7.89
CA LYS A 13 0.16 8.79 7.80
C LYS A 13 -0.77 8.99 6.59
N LEU A 14 -1.25 10.22 6.36
CA LEU A 14 -2.08 10.55 5.20
C LEU A 14 -1.36 10.31 3.87
N LEU A 15 -0.08 10.66 3.77
CA LEU A 15 0.71 10.43 2.57
C LEU A 15 0.87 8.92 2.30
N LEU A 16 1.18 8.13 3.33
CA LEU A 16 1.27 6.68 3.19
C LEU A 16 -0.08 6.06 2.80
N LYS A 17 -1.16 6.50 3.46
CA LYS A 17 -2.54 6.04 3.22
C LYS A 17 -2.98 6.21 1.77
N PHE A 18 -2.80 7.41 1.22
CA PHE A 18 -3.38 7.77 -0.07
C PHE A 18 -2.44 7.53 -1.26
N PHE A 19 -1.13 7.66 -1.07
CA PHE A 19 -0.19 7.63 -2.19
C PHE A 19 0.46 6.27 -2.40
N LEU A 20 0.40 5.35 -1.44
CA LEU A 20 0.85 3.99 -1.66
C LEU A 20 -0.08 3.26 -2.65
N ASN A 21 -1.38 3.27 -2.35
CA ASN A 21 -2.39 2.64 -3.18
C ASN A 21 -3.44 3.66 -3.68
N PRO A 22 -3.36 4.09 -4.95
CA PRO A 22 -4.24 5.14 -5.48
C PRO A 22 -5.74 4.79 -5.51
N SER A 23 -6.12 3.51 -5.39
CA SER A 23 -7.53 3.13 -5.26
C SER A 23 -8.10 3.41 -3.86
N THR A 24 -7.24 3.73 -2.89
CA THR A 24 -7.65 3.96 -1.51
C THR A 24 -8.45 5.25 -1.37
N SER A 25 -9.62 5.13 -0.77
CA SER A 25 -10.46 6.26 -0.36
C SER A 25 -10.83 6.13 1.10
N ALA A 26 -10.94 7.25 1.82
CA ALA A 26 -11.31 7.23 3.22
C ALA A 26 -12.11 8.48 3.61
N TYR A 27 -12.95 8.34 4.64
CA TYR A 27 -13.66 9.46 5.25
C TYR A 27 -12.96 9.93 6.53
N LEU A 28 -13.20 11.18 6.91
CA LEU A 28 -12.50 11.86 8.00
C LEU A 28 -12.52 11.08 9.34
N ARG A 29 -13.67 10.49 9.71
CA ARG A 29 -13.80 9.75 10.97
C ARG A 29 -12.99 8.45 10.96
N ALA A 30 -13.07 7.66 9.88
CA ALA A 30 -12.25 6.45 9.74
C ALA A 30 -10.76 6.76 9.87
N LEU A 31 -10.28 7.83 9.23
CA LEU A 31 -8.88 8.24 9.34
C LEU A 31 -8.49 8.63 10.76
N ALA A 32 -9.37 9.33 11.49
CA ALA A 32 -9.12 9.70 12.88
C ALA A 32 -9.02 8.46 13.79
N ASP A 33 -9.94 7.50 13.62
CA ASP A 33 -9.97 6.26 14.38
C ASP A 33 -8.75 5.37 14.04
N GLU A 34 -8.46 5.19 12.74
CA GLU A 34 -7.32 4.41 12.22
C GLU A 34 -5.98 4.97 12.70
N PHE A 35 -5.83 6.30 12.71
CA PHE A 35 -4.58 6.93 13.11
C PHE A 35 -4.44 7.10 14.63
N GLY A 36 -5.51 6.87 15.40
CA GLY A 36 -5.55 7.16 16.83
C GLY A 36 -5.38 8.65 17.13
N GLU A 37 -5.96 9.52 16.31
CA GLU A 37 -5.76 10.96 16.36
C GLU A 37 -7.08 11.74 16.42
N SER A 38 -7.03 12.97 16.91
CA SER A 38 -8.23 13.81 16.96
C SER A 38 -8.76 14.10 15.55
N THR A 39 -10.09 14.08 15.39
CA THR A 39 -10.76 14.42 14.13
C THR A 39 -10.32 15.80 13.61
N ASN A 40 -10.05 16.76 14.50
CA ASN A 40 -9.60 18.09 14.08
C ASN A 40 -8.16 18.07 13.53
N GLY A 41 -7.25 17.30 14.13
CA GLY A 41 -5.88 17.15 13.65
C GLY A 41 -5.84 16.59 12.22
N VAL A 42 -6.58 15.51 11.98
CA VAL A 42 -6.71 14.91 10.64
C VAL A 42 -7.36 15.89 9.66
N ARG A 43 -8.42 16.60 10.07
CA ARG A 43 -9.09 17.60 9.22
C ARG A 43 -8.15 18.71 8.76
N VAL A 44 -7.32 19.23 9.65
CA VAL A 44 -6.38 20.31 9.33
C VAL A 44 -5.39 19.86 8.25
N GLU A 45 -4.82 18.66 8.37
CA GLU A 45 -3.90 18.13 7.36
C GLU A 45 -4.59 17.76 6.05
N LEU A 46 -5.78 17.17 6.09
CA LEU A 46 -6.57 16.91 4.88
C LEU A 46 -6.86 18.21 4.12
N ASN A 47 -7.26 19.27 4.80
CA ASN A 47 -7.52 20.57 4.17
C ASN A 47 -6.24 21.17 3.55
N ARG A 48 -5.07 20.97 4.17
CA ARG A 48 -3.78 21.39 3.60
C ARG A 48 -3.47 20.63 2.31
N LEU A 49 -3.64 19.31 2.31
CA LEU A 49 -3.39 18.48 1.13
C LEU A 49 -4.40 18.75 0.00
N LEU A 50 -5.67 19.01 0.34
CA LEU A 50 -6.69 19.49 -0.61
C LEU A 50 -6.31 20.86 -1.20
N GLY A 51 -5.91 21.81 -0.36
CA GLY A 51 -5.49 23.15 -0.80
C GLY A 51 -4.26 23.13 -1.70
N ALA A 52 -3.39 22.13 -1.53
CA ALA A 52 -2.25 21.88 -2.41
C ALA A 52 -2.61 21.10 -3.69
N GLY A 53 -3.86 20.66 -3.86
CA GLY A 53 -4.29 19.85 -4.99
C GLY A 53 -3.79 18.40 -4.99
N LEU A 54 -3.18 17.95 -3.88
CA LEU A 54 -2.63 16.60 -3.71
C LEU A 54 -3.73 15.55 -3.47
N LEU A 55 -4.81 15.97 -2.81
CA LEU A 55 -6.01 15.16 -2.64
C LEU A 55 -7.18 15.79 -3.39
N GLU A 56 -8.17 14.95 -3.69
CA GLU A 56 -9.51 15.37 -4.09
C GLU A 56 -10.51 14.95 -3.01
N CYS A 57 -11.65 15.65 -2.93
CA CYS A 57 -12.78 15.20 -2.14
C CYS A 57 -14.07 15.22 -2.95
N ALA A 58 -14.95 14.27 -2.64
CA ALA A 58 -16.30 14.18 -3.17
C ALA A 58 -17.28 13.95 -2.02
N ASP A 59 -18.51 14.43 -2.19
CA ASP A 59 -19.59 14.12 -1.28
C ASP A 59 -20.21 12.77 -1.64
N GLU A 60 -20.27 11.87 -0.67
CA GLU A 60 -20.96 10.59 -0.74
C GLU A 60 -22.07 10.59 0.32
N GLY A 61 -23.28 10.94 -0.12
CA GLY A 61 -24.41 11.21 0.76
C GLY A 61 -24.14 12.41 1.68
N ARG A 62 -24.00 12.16 2.99
CA ARG A 62 -23.72 13.19 4.00
C ARG A 62 -22.24 13.23 4.42
N THR A 63 -21.40 12.41 3.80
CA THR A 63 -20.01 12.20 4.20
C THR A 63 -19.07 12.65 3.09
N LYS A 64 -17.96 13.30 3.46
CA LYS A 64 -16.88 13.59 2.52
C LYS A 64 -15.93 12.41 2.44
N VAL A 65 -15.63 12.00 1.22
CA VAL A 65 -14.65 10.97 0.90
C VAL A 65 -13.46 11.61 0.22
N TYR A 66 -12.27 11.27 0.70
CA TYR A 66 -11.00 11.80 0.22
C TYR A 66 -10.26 10.72 -0.56
N ARG A 67 -9.54 11.12 -1.61
CA ARG A 67 -8.69 10.24 -2.44
C ARG A 67 -7.47 10.99 -2.96
N ALA A 68 -6.43 10.28 -3.35
CA ALA A 68 -5.29 10.89 -4.01
C ALA A 68 -5.67 11.46 -5.38
N ASN A 69 -5.13 12.65 -5.70
CA ASN A 69 -5.20 13.19 -7.05
C ASN A 69 -4.12 12.56 -7.92
N THR A 70 -4.48 11.48 -8.64
CA THR A 70 -3.55 10.78 -9.54
C THR A 70 -3.13 11.58 -10.76
N LYS A 71 -3.81 12.70 -11.05
CA LYS A 71 -3.46 13.62 -12.14
C LYS A 71 -2.48 14.71 -11.71
N HIS A 72 -2.18 14.81 -10.41
CA HIS A 72 -1.26 15.80 -9.90
C HIS A 72 0.18 15.49 -10.36
N PRO A 73 0.99 16.50 -10.80
CA PRO A 73 2.34 16.27 -11.31
C PRO A 73 3.27 15.54 -10.34
N LEU A 74 3.13 15.81 -9.04
CA LEU A 74 3.93 15.16 -7.97
C LEU A 74 3.41 13.78 -7.53
N PHE A 75 2.32 13.29 -8.13
CA PHE A 75 1.74 12.01 -7.71
C PHE A 75 2.74 10.84 -7.82
N PRO A 76 3.45 10.64 -8.95
CA PRO A 76 4.41 9.54 -9.07
C PRO A 76 5.54 9.60 -8.03
N GLU A 77 6.05 10.79 -7.72
CA GLU A 77 7.10 10.98 -6.73
C GLU A 77 6.60 10.69 -5.31
N LEU A 78 5.40 11.14 -4.97
CA LEU A 78 4.78 10.87 -3.67
C LEU A 78 4.47 9.37 -3.50
N GLN A 79 4.01 8.71 -4.56
CA GLN A 79 3.83 7.26 -4.56
C GLN A 79 5.17 6.53 -4.37
N ALA A 80 6.22 6.94 -5.08
CA ALA A 80 7.55 6.36 -4.90
C ALA A 80 8.10 6.58 -3.48
N ILE A 81 7.88 7.76 -2.90
CA ILE A 81 8.27 8.07 -1.52
C ILE A 81 7.51 7.18 -0.53
N ALA A 82 6.20 7.01 -0.70
CA ALA A 82 5.39 6.15 0.14
C ALA A 82 5.86 4.69 0.07
N SER A 83 6.07 4.18 -1.15
CA SER A 83 6.60 2.83 -1.40
C SER A 83 7.96 2.61 -0.72
N LYS A 84 8.90 3.56 -0.88
CA LYS A 84 10.23 3.53 -0.26
C LYS A 84 10.20 3.60 1.26
N THR A 85 9.26 4.37 1.81
CA THR A 85 9.12 4.53 3.26
C THR A 85 8.66 3.23 3.93
N LEU A 86 7.82 2.46 3.24
CA LEU A 86 7.29 1.17 3.71
C LEU A 86 8.15 -0.03 3.28
N GLY A 87 9.17 0.19 2.43
CA GLY A 87 10.05 -0.86 1.93
C GLY A 87 9.42 -1.77 0.86
N ILE A 88 8.31 -1.34 0.26
CA ILE A 88 7.60 -2.10 -0.77
C ILE A 88 8.43 -2.19 -2.06
N ASP A 89 9.18 -1.14 -2.39
CA ASP A 89 10.15 -1.13 -3.50
C ASP A 89 11.24 -2.18 -3.29
N GLN A 90 11.75 -2.32 -2.06
CA GLN A 90 12.77 -3.30 -1.71
C GLN A 90 12.26 -4.74 -1.83
N VAL A 91 10.99 -4.97 -1.48
CA VAL A 91 10.33 -6.28 -1.70
C VAL A 91 10.26 -6.62 -3.19
N VAL A 92 9.89 -5.65 -4.04
CA VAL A 92 9.87 -5.85 -5.49
C VAL A 92 11.26 -6.14 -6.04
N GLU A 93 12.24 -5.29 -5.72
CA GLU A 93 13.59 -5.37 -6.28
C GLU A 93 14.34 -6.61 -5.81
N HIS A 94 14.27 -6.96 -4.53
CA HIS A 94 15.12 -7.99 -3.96
C HIS A 94 14.45 -9.34 -3.76
N VAL A 95 13.13 -9.40 -3.74
CA VAL A 95 12.38 -10.66 -3.61
C VAL A 95 11.75 -11.01 -4.94
N ILE A 96 10.79 -10.23 -5.41
CA ILE A 96 9.95 -10.59 -6.56
C ILE A 96 10.79 -10.72 -7.85
N SER A 97 11.64 -9.74 -8.15
CA SER A 97 12.44 -9.75 -9.39
C SER A 97 13.44 -10.93 -9.46
N ARG A 98 13.90 -11.42 -8.30
CA ARG A 98 14.93 -12.47 -8.19
C ARG A 98 14.36 -13.88 -8.24
N LEU A 99 13.09 -14.04 -7.86
CA LEU A 99 12.43 -15.35 -7.89
C LEU A 99 12.24 -15.89 -9.31
N GLY A 100 12.18 -15.02 -10.32
CA GLY A 100 12.14 -15.37 -11.76
C GLY A 100 10.85 -16.01 -12.27
N ASN A 101 10.16 -16.81 -11.45
CA ASN A 101 8.97 -17.58 -11.80
C ASN A 101 7.67 -17.00 -11.19
N VAL A 102 7.66 -15.68 -10.94
CA VAL A 102 6.50 -14.98 -10.40
C VAL A 102 5.67 -14.43 -11.56
N GLU A 103 4.42 -14.89 -11.65
CA GLU A 103 3.47 -14.42 -12.65
C GLU A 103 2.73 -13.17 -12.15
N LEU A 104 2.32 -13.18 -10.88
CA LEU A 104 1.61 -12.08 -10.23
C LEU A 104 2.10 -11.95 -8.78
N ALA A 105 2.27 -10.71 -8.30
CA ALA A 105 2.55 -10.42 -6.90
C ALA A 105 1.66 -9.28 -6.39
N LEU A 106 0.99 -9.52 -5.26
CA LEU A 106 0.06 -8.57 -4.64
C LEU A 106 0.42 -8.40 -3.16
N VAL A 107 0.24 -7.20 -2.66
CA VAL A 107 0.13 -6.96 -1.23
C VAL A 107 -1.34 -6.85 -0.85
N THR A 108 -1.72 -7.47 0.27
CA THR A 108 -3.07 -7.45 0.85
C THR A 108 -3.05 -6.85 2.26
N GLY A 109 -4.22 -6.74 2.89
CA GLY A 109 -4.33 -6.31 4.28
C GLY A 109 -3.92 -4.86 4.53
N ASP A 110 -3.23 -4.64 5.65
CA ASP A 110 -2.89 -3.31 6.18
C ASP A 110 -2.08 -2.48 5.18
N TYR A 111 -1.01 -3.06 4.63
CA TYR A 111 -0.14 -2.36 3.69
C TYR A 111 -0.84 -2.05 2.38
N ALA A 112 -1.75 -2.90 1.90
CA ALA A 112 -2.54 -2.56 0.72
C ALA A 112 -3.48 -1.38 0.96
N SER A 113 -3.83 -1.15 2.24
CA SER A 113 -4.59 0.00 2.72
C SER A 113 -3.71 1.15 3.21
N GLY A 114 -2.39 1.12 2.96
CA GLY A 114 -1.45 2.17 3.35
C GLY A 114 -1.18 2.29 4.86
N ILE A 115 -1.47 1.25 5.63
CA ILE A 115 -1.23 1.17 7.08
C ILE A 115 0.09 0.43 7.33
N ASP A 116 0.99 1.06 8.08
CA ASP A 116 2.25 0.44 8.51
C ASP A 116 2.05 -0.38 9.79
N SER A 117 1.65 -1.65 9.64
CA SER A 117 1.44 -2.56 10.78
C SER A 117 2.68 -3.38 11.16
N GLY A 118 3.78 -3.21 10.42
CA GLY A 118 4.98 -4.05 10.57
C GLY A 118 4.90 -5.45 9.94
N LEU A 119 3.73 -5.87 9.40
CA LEU A 119 3.53 -7.16 8.72
C LEU A 119 3.01 -6.95 7.29
N ILE A 120 3.81 -7.31 6.30
CA ILE A 120 3.46 -7.25 4.88
C ILE A 120 2.88 -8.60 4.47
N ASP A 121 1.61 -8.61 4.12
CA ASP A 121 0.94 -9.75 3.51
C ASP A 121 1.21 -9.79 2.01
N LEU A 122 2.00 -10.77 1.59
CA LEU A 122 2.48 -10.88 0.21
C LEU A 122 1.91 -12.13 -0.46
N VAL A 123 1.00 -11.94 -1.41
CA VAL A 123 0.49 -13.01 -2.25
C VAL A 123 1.40 -13.12 -3.47
N LEU A 124 1.90 -14.32 -3.73
CA LEU A 124 2.73 -14.62 -4.89
C LEU A 124 2.11 -15.75 -5.71
N VAL A 125 1.86 -15.49 -6.98
CA VAL A 125 1.29 -16.45 -7.92
C VAL A 125 2.36 -16.93 -8.89
N GLY A 126 2.52 -18.26 -9.00
CA GLY A 126 3.45 -18.87 -9.93
C GLY A 126 4.16 -20.10 -9.34
N LYS A 127 5.17 -20.59 -10.05
CA LYS A 127 5.99 -21.74 -9.63
C LYS A 127 7.19 -21.28 -8.81
N ILE A 128 6.95 -20.98 -7.54
CA ILE A 128 7.93 -20.33 -6.67
C ILE A 128 8.68 -21.35 -5.82
N ASP A 129 10.00 -21.25 -5.82
CA ASP A 129 10.86 -21.94 -4.88
C ASP A 129 10.74 -21.27 -3.49
N ARG A 130 10.07 -21.98 -2.57
CA ARG A 130 9.79 -21.47 -1.21
C ARG A 130 11.07 -21.31 -0.39
N THR A 131 12.03 -22.22 -0.53
CA THR A 131 13.31 -22.15 0.20
C THR A 131 14.13 -20.97 -0.28
N TYR A 132 14.15 -20.74 -1.59
CA TYR A 132 14.80 -19.56 -2.15
C TYR A 132 14.11 -18.26 -1.71
N PHE A 133 12.77 -18.22 -1.72
CA PHE A 133 12.01 -17.09 -1.18
C PHE A 133 12.38 -16.79 0.27
N GLU A 134 12.36 -17.78 1.16
CA GLU A 134 12.67 -17.59 2.59
C GLU A 134 14.07 -16.98 2.78
N SER A 135 15.05 -17.41 1.98
CA SER A 135 16.40 -16.86 2.01
C SER A 135 16.50 -15.38 1.60
N LEU A 136 15.65 -14.95 0.66
CA LEU A 136 15.58 -13.57 0.20
C LEU A 136 14.78 -12.71 1.17
N ALA A 137 13.61 -13.20 1.59
CA ALA A 137 12.73 -12.54 2.54
C ALA A 137 13.47 -12.27 3.85
N GLY A 138 14.15 -13.25 4.43
CA GLY A 138 14.88 -13.08 5.69
C GLY A 138 15.94 -11.97 5.65
N LYS A 139 16.60 -11.75 4.51
CA LYS A 139 17.56 -10.63 4.34
C LYS A 139 16.84 -9.29 4.30
N ILE A 140 15.73 -9.21 3.58
CA ILE A 140 14.99 -7.97 3.39
C ILE A 140 14.22 -7.55 4.63
N GLU A 141 13.61 -8.49 5.36
CA GLU A 141 12.92 -8.21 6.62
C GLU A 141 13.81 -7.42 7.60
N GLY A 142 15.10 -7.75 7.68
CA GLY A 142 16.07 -7.02 8.50
C GLY A 142 16.40 -5.63 7.98
N MET A 143 16.35 -5.40 6.67
CA MET A 143 16.60 -4.08 6.08
C MET A 143 15.39 -3.15 6.23
N ILE A 144 14.18 -3.66 5.97
CA ILE A 144 12.96 -2.86 6.03
C ILE A 144 12.32 -2.83 7.42
N GLN A 145 12.84 -3.60 8.38
CA GLN A 145 12.34 -3.73 9.75
C GLN A 145 10.86 -4.15 9.81
N ARG A 146 10.43 -4.98 8.86
CA ARG A 146 9.04 -5.44 8.70
C ARG A 146 9.06 -6.92 8.35
N LYS A 147 8.07 -7.66 8.82
CA LYS A 147 7.90 -9.08 8.52
C LYS A 147 7.14 -9.27 7.22
N ILE A 148 7.47 -10.32 6.47
CA ILE A 148 6.80 -10.68 5.23
C ILE A 148 6.12 -12.02 5.44
N ARG A 149 4.79 -12.03 5.34
CA ARG A 149 3.97 -13.25 5.39
C ARG A 149 3.58 -13.65 3.96
N PRO A 150 4.21 -14.69 3.39
CA PRO A 150 3.88 -15.12 2.04
C PRO A 150 2.62 -15.98 1.99
N LEU A 151 1.85 -15.81 0.92
CA LEU A 151 0.86 -16.78 0.45
C LEU A 151 1.22 -17.19 -0.98
N PHE A 152 1.69 -18.42 -1.16
CA PHE A 152 2.03 -18.97 -2.47
C PHE A 152 0.81 -19.62 -3.11
N LEU A 153 0.48 -19.20 -4.33
CA LEU A 153 -0.64 -19.74 -5.10
C LEU A 153 -0.17 -20.17 -6.49
N THR A 154 -0.74 -21.25 -7.00
CA THR A 154 -0.73 -21.54 -8.43
C THR A 154 -1.75 -20.64 -9.15
N ARG A 155 -1.63 -20.50 -10.48
CA ARG A 155 -2.59 -19.73 -11.28
C ARG A 155 -4.04 -20.21 -11.07
N ASP A 156 -4.24 -21.53 -10.96
CA ASP A 156 -5.56 -22.13 -10.74
C ASP A 156 -6.11 -21.85 -9.33
N GLU A 157 -5.25 -21.87 -8.31
CA GLU A 157 -5.65 -21.51 -6.93
C GLU A 157 -6.00 -20.04 -6.82
N PHE A 158 -5.21 -19.16 -7.46
CA PHE A 158 -5.50 -17.74 -7.51
C PHE A 158 -6.84 -17.49 -8.18
N ALA A 159 -7.13 -18.11 -9.33
CA ALA A 159 -8.43 -17.96 -10.01
C ALA A 159 -9.62 -18.31 -9.11
N ARG A 160 -9.50 -19.33 -8.26
CA ARG A 160 -10.56 -19.73 -7.30
C ARG A 160 -10.70 -18.79 -6.11
N LEU A 161 -9.61 -18.17 -5.65
CA LEU A 161 -9.59 -17.30 -4.47
C LEU A 161 -9.64 -15.82 -4.84
N ARG A 162 -9.59 -15.49 -6.13
CA ARG A 162 -9.47 -14.14 -6.68
C ARG A 162 -10.45 -13.18 -6.02
N GLU A 163 -11.74 -13.48 -6.06
CA GLU A 163 -12.78 -12.60 -5.50
C GLU A 163 -12.56 -12.31 -4.01
N ARG A 164 -12.11 -13.29 -3.23
CA ARG A 164 -11.83 -13.11 -1.79
C ARG A 164 -10.56 -12.31 -1.53
N ILE A 165 -9.57 -12.43 -2.41
CA ILE A 165 -8.30 -11.70 -2.30
C ILE A 165 -8.52 -10.25 -2.75
N THR A 166 -9.29 -10.03 -3.82
CA THR A 166 -9.56 -8.71 -4.40
C THR A 166 -10.74 -7.98 -3.74
N SER A 167 -11.54 -8.65 -2.90
CA SER A 167 -12.59 -8.00 -2.11
C SER A 167 -12.02 -7.05 -1.05
N GLU A 168 -10.78 -7.25 -0.65
CA GLU A 168 -10.03 -6.33 0.19
C GLU A 168 -9.21 -5.37 -0.66
N ASN A 169 -8.72 -4.28 -0.07
CA ASN A 169 -7.73 -3.44 -0.76
C ASN A 169 -6.54 -4.32 -1.16
N THR A 170 -6.18 -4.28 -2.45
CA THR A 170 -5.00 -4.96 -2.98
C THR A 170 -4.08 -3.95 -3.64
N LEU A 171 -2.79 -4.16 -3.47
CA LEU A 171 -1.74 -3.38 -4.12
C LEU A 171 -0.97 -4.31 -5.05
N LEU A 172 -1.12 -4.10 -6.36
CA LEU A 172 -0.36 -4.83 -7.37
C LEU A 172 1.10 -4.40 -7.36
N LEU A 173 1.99 -5.36 -7.15
CA LEU A 173 3.44 -5.16 -7.19
C LEU A 173 4.08 -5.65 -8.48
N TRP A 174 3.55 -6.73 -9.07
CA TRP A 174 4.09 -7.35 -10.27
C TRP A 174 2.99 -8.09 -11.03
N GLY A 175 3.05 -8.07 -12.36
CA GLY A 175 2.06 -8.69 -13.25
C GLY A 175 1.14 -7.68 -13.95
N ASP A 176 0.11 -8.17 -14.64
CA ASP A 176 -0.84 -7.33 -15.37
C ASP A 176 -2.03 -6.93 -14.50
N LYS A 177 -2.42 -5.65 -14.54
CA LYS A 177 -3.61 -5.13 -13.86
C LYS A 177 -4.90 -5.79 -14.36
N SER A 178 -4.94 -6.29 -15.60
CA SER A 178 -6.11 -7.03 -16.09
C SER A 178 -6.37 -8.31 -15.29
N GLU A 179 -5.36 -8.88 -14.65
CA GLU A 179 -5.52 -10.08 -13.81
C GLU A 179 -6.23 -9.78 -12.48
N LEU A 180 -6.55 -8.52 -12.18
CA LEU A 180 -7.37 -8.10 -11.03
C LEU A 180 -8.83 -7.75 -11.38
N ALA A 181 -9.17 -7.60 -12.67
CA ALA A 181 -10.49 -7.18 -13.16
C ALA A 181 -11.51 -8.32 -13.35
#